data_AF-A0A9J5YZM7-F1
#
_entry.id   AF-A0A9J5YZM7-F1
#
_cell.length_a   1.000
_cell.length_b   1.000
_cell.length_c   1.000
_cell.angle_alpha   90.00
_cell.angle_beta   90.00
_cell.angle_gamma   90.00
#
_symmetry.space_group_name_H-M   'P 1'
#
loop_
_entity.id
_entity.type
_entity.pdbx_description
1 polymer ?
#
loop_
_entity_poly.entity_id
_entity_poly.type
_entity_poly.pdbx_seq_one_letter_code
_entity_poly.pdbx_strand_id
1 'polypeptide(L)'
;MNELQNTEVQHLIMEGSNYAPLHVTCSTVHEQILKPFIFLNFWPKHHSFQKTVEDIWKMEATGSPFTVVQTTLKKVKVALVKWMATLEDIVRTKEIQVEINASEENRTTLKKSEADLKNYLHIEEEYWKQKAGMRGFQDVDKNTKFFYAYVNGRSRKI
;
A
#
# COMPACT_ATOMS: atom_id res chain seq x y z
N MET A 1 -5.48 20.23 27.89
CA MET A 1 -4.16 19.54 27.83
C MET A 1 -4.52 18.13 27.42
N ASN A 2 -4.61 17.87 26.12
CA ASN A 2 -5.35 16.72 25.59
C ASN A 2 -4.45 15.49 25.53
N GLU A 3 -4.90 14.45 26.22
CA GLU A 3 -4.33 13.11 26.28
C GLU A 3 -4.20 12.53 24.86
N LEU A 4 -2.97 12.18 24.46
CA LEU A 4 -2.71 11.31 23.32
C LEU A 4 -3.07 9.87 23.73
N GLN A 5 -4.36 9.55 23.73
CA GLN A 5 -4.80 8.19 24.04
C GLN A 5 -4.33 7.23 22.92
N ASN A 6 -3.72 6.11 23.29
CA ASN A 6 -3.14 5.09 22.40
C ASN A 6 -2.08 5.61 21.42
N THR A 7 -0.86 5.79 21.94
CA THR A 7 0.35 5.98 21.14
C THR A 7 1.07 4.64 20.96
N GLU A 8 1.23 4.19 19.72
CA GLU A 8 2.04 3.02 19.36
C GLU A 8 3.31 3.48 18.65
N VAL A 9 4.46 2.90 19.00
CA VAL A 9 5.74 3.18 18.35
C VAL A 9 6.23 1.91 17.68
N GLN A 10 6.42 1.97 16.36
CA GLN A 10 7.00 0.91 15.56
C GLN A 10 8.37 1.35 15.05
N HIS A 11 9.39 0.52 15.26
CA HIS A 11 10.70 0.71 14.66
C HIS A 11 10.61 0.25 13.20
N LEU A 12 10.88 1.17 12.27
CA LEU A 12 11.01 0.84 10.85
C LEU A 12 12.43 0.35 10.57
N ILE A 13 12.56 -0.42 9.50
CA ILE A 13 13.83 -1.02 9.11
C ILE A 13 14.84 0.05 8.70
N MET A 14 16.09 -0.23 9.03
CA MET A 14 17.24 0.59 8.67
C MET A 14 17.59 0.38 7.19
N GLU A 15 17.01 1.17 6.29
CA GLU A 15 17.43 1.22 4.88
C GLU A 15 18.26 2.48 4.59
N GLY A 16 19.52 2.28 4.18
CA GLY A 16 20.37 3.34 3.60
C GLY A 16 20.83 4.46 4.55
N SER A 17 20.57 4.35 5.85
CA SER A 17 20.95 5.32 6.89
C SER A 17 21.43 4.59 8.14
N ASN A 18 22.29 5.22 8.94
CA ASN A 18 22.75 4.67 10.23
C ASN A 18 21.71 4.85 11.37
N TYR A 19 20.48 5.23 11.02
CA TYR A 19 19.39 5.49 11.96
C TYR A 19 18.13 4.73 11.51
N ALA A 20 17.50 4.01 12.43
CA ALA A 20 16.21 3.36 12.22
C ALA A 20 15.08 4.38 12.45
N PRO A 21 14.24 4.67 11.43
CA PRO A 21 13.11 5.59 11.60
C PRO A 21 12.09 5.05 12.60
N LEU A 22 11.49 5.94 13.40
CA LEU A 22 10.40 5.60 14.30
C LEU A 22 9.06 6.01 13.69
N HIS A 23 8.17 5.04 13.48
CA HIS A 23 6.79 5.28 13.11
C HIS A 23 5.94 5.39 14.38
N VAL A 24 5.53 6.61 14.71
CA VAL A 24 4.70 6.89 15.89
C VAL A 24 3.25 7.08 15.43
N THR A 25 2.38 6.17 15.84
CA THR A 25 0.94 6.25 15.59
C THR A 25 0.26 6.81 16.82
N CYS A 26 -0.31 8.02 16.71
CA CYS A 26 -1.10 8.63 17.78
C CYS A 26 -2.59 8.56 17.41
N SER A 27 -3.37 7.87 18.23
CA SER A 27 -4.81 7.71 17.98
C SER A 27 -5.57 8.92 18.54
N THR A 28 -5.84 9.92 17.72
CA THR A 28 -6.88 10.90 18.04
C THR A 28 -8.23 10.30 17.68
N VAL A 29 -9.29 10.61 18.44
CA VAL A 29 -10.67 10.32 18.03
C VAL A 29 -10.95 11.16 16.78
N HIS A 30 -10.60 10.61 15.62
CA HIS A 30 -10.98 11.15 14.33
C HIS A 30 -12.16 10.36 13.83
N GLU A 31 -13.17 11.08 13.33
CA GLU A 31 -14.27 10.48 12.58
C GLU A 31 -13.68 9.57 11.50
N GLN A 32 -14.27 8.39 11.32
CA GLN A 32 -13.87 7.50 10.24
C GLN A 32 -14.20 8.17 8.90
N ILE A 33 -13.26 8.94 8.37
CA ILE A 33 -13.36 9.47 7.01
C ILE A 33 -13.35 8.25 6.08
N LEU A 34 -14.50 7.98 5.45
CA LEU A 34 -14.64 6.94 4.45
C LEU A 34 -13.74 7.31 3.26
N LYS A 35 -12.55 6.71 3.21
CA LYS A 35 -11.62 6.95 2.10
C LYS A 35 -12.24 6.46 0.79
N PRO A 36 -12.37 7.31 -0.23
CA PRO A 36 -12.86 6.87 -1.53
C PRO A 36 -11.93 5.81 -2.11
N PHE A 37 -12.50 4.83 -2.79
CA PHE A 37 -11.72 3.83 -3.51
C PHE A 37 -11.04 4.48 -4.71
N ILE A 38 -9.73 4.29 -4.81
CA ILE A 38 -8.92 4.76 -5.94
C ILE A 38 -8.39 3.52 -6.65
N PHE A 39 -8.65 3.42 -7.95
CA PHE A 39 -8.13 2.33 -8.75
C PHE A 39 -6.65 2.53 -9.05
N LEU A 40 -5.78 1.61 -8.66
CA LEU A 40 -4.34 1.76 -8.81
C LEU A 40 -3.85 1.26 -10.17
N ASN A 41 -3.07 2.11 -10.85
CA ASN A 41 -2.57 1.83 -12.20
C ASN A 41 -1.63 0.62 -12.29
N PHE A 42 -1.11 0.13 -11.15
CA PHE A 42 -0.29 -1.08 -11.13
C PHE A 42 -1.13 -2.35 -11.24
N TRP A 43 -2.39 -2.35 -10.77
CA TRP A 43 -3.20 -3.56 -10.73
C TRP A 43 -3.31 -4.23 -12.11
N PRO A 44 -3.64 -3.53 -13.21
CA PRO A 44 -3.68 -4.15 -14.54
C PRO A 44 -2.36 -4.75 -15.02
N LYS A 45 -1.22 -4.28 -14.49
CA LYS A 45 0.12 -4.76 -14.84
C LYS A 45 0.49 -6.04 -14.09
N HIS A 46 -0.21 -6.36 -13.00
CA HIS A 46 0.09 -7.54 -12.19
C HIS A 46 -0.46 -8.80 -12.85
N HIS A 47 0.37 -9.85 -12.93
CA HIS A 47 0.06 -11.09 -13.66
C HIS A 47 -1.24 -11.79 -13.20
N SER A 48 -1.61 -11.69 -11.93
CA SER A 48 -2.83 -12.30 -11.39
C SER A 48 -4.10 -11.44 -11.55
N PHE A 49 -3.98 -10.16 -11.90
CA PHE A 49 -5.11 -9.23 -11.88
C PHE A 49 -6.23 -9.66 -12.84
N GLN A 50 -5.87 -9.94 -14.09
CA GLN A 50 -6.84 -10.35 -15.10
C GLN A 50 -7.59 -11.61 -14.66
N LYS A 51 -6.85 -12.61 -14.13
CA LYS A 51 -7.45 -13.84 -13.62
C LYS A 51 -8.42 -13.58 -12.46
N THR A 52 -8.05 -12.74 -11.50
CA THR A 52 -8.95 -12.37 -10.40
C THR A 52 -10.22 -11.69 -10.89
N VAL A 53 -10.13 -10.79 -11.88
CA VAL A 53 -11.31 -10.15 -12.47
C VAL A 53 -12.18 -11.17 -13.20
N GLU A 54 -11.59 -12.04 -14.01
CA GLU A 54 -12.30 -13.11 -14.73
C GLU A 54 -13.02 -14.06 -13.78
N ASP A 55 -12.35 -14.50 -12.71
CA ASP A 55 -12.93 -15.40 -11.71
C ASP A 55 -14.14 -14.75 -11.00
N ILE A 56 -14.06 -13.45 -10.69
CA ILE A 56 -15.18 -12.68 -10.14
C ILE A 56 -16.31 -12.52 -11.17
N TRP A 57 -15.96 -12.34 -12.45
CA TRP A 57 -16.94 -12.17 -13.53
C TRP A 57 -17.71 -13.45 -13.86
N LYS A 58 -17.11 -14.61 -13.61
CA LYS A 58 -17.75 -15.93 -13.75
C LYS A 58 -18.70 -16.25 -12.58
N MET A 59 -18.61 -15.54 -11.46
CA MET A 59 -19.54 -15.75 -10.35
C MET A 59 -20.95 -15.32 -10.75
N GLU A 60 -21.93 -16.17 -10.42
CA GLU A 60 -23.33 -15.83 -10.69
C GLU A 60 -23.71 -14.51 -9.98
N ALA A 61 -24.35 -13.65 -10.75
CA ALA A 61 -24.94 -12.40 -10.29
C ALA A 61 -26.34 -12.31 -10.91
N THR A 62 -27.33 -12.11 -10.04
CA THR A 62 -28.74 -12.10 -10.43
C THR A 62 -29.26 -10.67 -10.44
N GLY A 63 -30.04 -10.31 -11.46
CA GLY A 63 -30.70 -9.01 -11.54
C GLY A 63 -30.74 -8.46 -12.96
N SER A 64 -31.07 -7.17 -13.07
CA SER A 64 -30.95 -6.46 -14.35
C SER A 64 -29.48 -6.37 -14.79
N PRO A 65 -29.20 -6.19 -16.08
CA PRO A 65 -27.82 -6.04 -16.58
C PRO A 65 -27.01 -4.98 -15.81
N PHE A 66 -27.62 -3.86 -15.43
CA PHE A 66 -26.95 -2.81 -14.65
C PHE A 66 -26.64 -3.26 -13.22
N THR A 67 -27.57 -3.97 -12.58
CA THR A 67 -27.36 -4.52 -11.23
C THR A 67 -26.26 -5.58 -11.23
N VAL A 68 -26.20 -6.42 -12.27
CA VAL A 68 -25.14 -7.40 -12.46
C VAL A 68 -23.78 -6.69 -12.55
N VAL A 69 -23.62 -5.74 -13.46
CA VAL A 69 -22.37 -4.98 -13.62
C VAL A 69 -21.96 -4.28 -12.32
N GLN A 70 -22.90 -3.58 -11.67
CA GLN A 70 -22.62 -2.87 -10.42
C GLN A 70 -22.15 -3.83 -9.32
N THR A 71 -22.82 -4.98 -9.17
CA THR A 71 -22.49 -5.96 -8.14
C THR A 71 -21.14 -6.61 -8.40
N THR A 72 -20.84 -6.93 -9.65
CA THR A 72 -19.56 -7.49 -10.05
C THR A 72 -18.42 -6.49 -9.82
N LEU A 73 -18.60 -5.20 -10.17
CA LEU A 73 -17.62 -4.15 -9.87
C LEU A 73 -17.40 -3.96 -8.37
N LYS A 74 -18.44 -4.08 -7.54
CA LYS A 74 -18.31 -4.06 -6.07
C LYS A 74 -17.48 -5.23 -5.57
N LYS A 75 -17.69 -6.45 -6.10
CA LYS A 75 -16.88 -7.63 -5.76
C LYS A 75 -15.41 -7.44 -6.15
N VAL A 76 -15.14 -6.93 -7.36
CA VAL A 76 -13.78 -6.58 -7.81
C VAL A 76 -13.14 -5.58 -6.87
N LYS A 77 -13.83 -4.48 -6.53
CA LYS A 77 -13.34 -3.49 -5.56
C LYS A 77 -12.95 -4.14 -4.22
N VAL A 78 -13.80 -5.00 -3.66
CA VAL A 78 -13.50 -5.69 -2.39
C VAL A 78 -12.26 -6.58 -2.51
N ALA A 79 -12.13 -7.34 -3.60
CA ALA A 79 -10.97 -8.18 -3.86
C ALA A 79 -9.67 -7.35 -3.96
N LEU A 80 -9.70 -6.21 -4.65
CA LEU A 80 -8.53 -5.33 -4.81
C LEU A 80 -8.13 -4.65 -3.50
N VAL A 81 -9.09 -4.24 -2.67
CA VAL A 81 -8.81 -3.68 -1.33
C VAL A 81 -8.19 -4.75 -0.43
N LYS A 82 -8.75 -5.98 -0.44
CA LYS A 82 -8.19 -7.10 0.32
C LYS A 82 -6.77 -7.43 -0.13
N TRP A 83 -6.52 -7.39 -1.44
CA TRP A 83 -5.21 -7.61 -2.01
C TRP A 83 -4.20 -6.59 -1.46
N MET A 84 -4.53 -5.30 -1.43
CA MET A 84 -3.63 -4.29 -0.84
C MET A 84 -3.29 -4.58 0.63
N ALA A 85 -4.28 -4.94 1.45
CA ALA A 85 -4.02 -5.30 2.84
C ALA A 85 -3.09 -6.52 2.96
N THR A 86 -3.30 -7.54 2.12
CA THR A 86 -2.41 -8.72 2.09
C THR A 86 -0.99 -8.36 1.63
N LEU A 87 -0.84 -7.39 0.71
CA LEU A 87 0.47 -6.91 0.29
C LEU A 87 1.21 -6.21 1.43
N GLU A 88 0.53 -5.35 2.19
CA GLU A 88 1.12 -4.66 3.35
C GLU A 88 1.64 -5.67 4.41
N ASP A 89 0.87 -6.71 4.69
CA ASP A 89 1.29 -7.78 5.62
C ASP A 89 2.50 -8.57 5.09
N ILE A 90 2.53 -8.87 3.79
CA ILE A 90 3.68 -9.54 3.15
C ILE A 90 4.93 -8.67 3.23
N VAL A 91 4.82 -7.36 2.94
CA VAL A 91 5.93 -6.41 3.05
C VAL A 91 6.51 -6.44 4.45
N ARG A 92 5.67 -6.22 5.47
CA ARG A 92 6.09 -6.24 6.88
C ARG A 92 6.79 -7.54 7.26
N THR A 93 6.26 -8.68 6.81
CA THR A 93 6.85 -9.99 7.11
C THR A 93 8.21 -10.16 6.44
N LYS A 94 8.35 -9.73 5.17
CA LYS A 94 9.60 -9.83 4.39
C LYS A 94 10.67 -8.87 4.91
N GLU A 95 10.26 -7.68 5.29
CA GLU A 95 11.05 -6.70 6.02
C GLU A 95 11.70 -7.33 7.25
N ILE A 96 10.89 -7.85 8.19
CA ILE A 96 11.39 -8.51 9.41
C ILE A 96 12.30 -9.70 9.07
N GLN A 97 11.96 -10.48 8.03
CA GLN A 97 12.77 -11.62 7.62
C GLN A 97 14.15 -11.21 7.12
N VAL A 98 14.26 -10.12 6.35
CA VAL A 98 15.54 -9.59 5.85
C VAL A 98 16.39 -9.08 7.01
N GLU A 99 15.78 -8.42 7.99
CA GLU A 99 16.49 -7.91 9.18
C GLU A 99 17.04 -9.04 10.06
N ILE A 100 16.25 -10.10 10.30
CA ILE A 100 16.65 -11.23 11.16
C ILE A 100 17.64 -12.18 10.45
N ASN A 101 17.46 -12.43 9.15
CA ASN A 101 18.25 -13.41 8.39
C ASN A 101 19.46 -12.81 7.66
N ALA A 102 20.06 -11.73 8.18
CA ALA A 102 21.28 -11.15 7.62
C ALA A 102 22.51 -12.09 7.62
N SER A 103 22.38 -13.34 8.11
CA SER A 103 23.43 -14.35 8.13
C SER A 103 23.56 -15.12 6.80
N GLU A 104 24.80 -15.38 6.39
CA GLU A 104 25.25 -15.88 5.07
C GLU A 104 24.61 -17.21 4.60
N GLU A 105 24.02 -17.98 5.52
CA GLU A 105 23.59 -19.38 5.31
C GLU A 105 22.37 -19.53 4.37
N ASN A 106 21.62 -18.45 4.12
CA ASN A 106 20.40 -18.46 3.29
C ASN A 106 20.40 -17.40 2.17
N ARG A 107 21.56 -17.14 1.57
CA ARG A 107 21.77 -16.04 0.60
C ARG A 107 20.81 -16.01 -0.59
N THR A 108 20.35 -17.16 -1.08
CA THR A 108 19.40 -17.23 -2.20
C THR A 108 17.97 -16.89 -1.77
N THR A 109 17.57 -17.33 -0.58
CA THR A 109 16.26 -17.00 0.02
C THR A 109 16.20 -15.52 0.38
N LEU A 110 17.29 -14.97 0.95
CA LEU A 110 17.43 -13.56 1.28
C LEU A 110 17.31 -12.67 0.04
N LYS A 111 18.04 -12.99 -1.05
CA LYS A 111 17.96 -12.25 -2.31
C LYS A 111 16.55 -12.26 -2.93
N LYS A 112 15.83 -13.38 -2.81
CA LYS A 112 14.43 -13.45 -3.27
C LYS A 112 13.53 -12.55 -2.43
N SER A 113 13.65 -12.59 -1.10
CA SER A 113 12.88 -11.70 -0.23
C SER A 113 13.20 -10.22 -0.45
N GLU A 114 14.45 -9.86 -0.70
CA GLU A 114 14.86 -8.49 -1.04
C GLU A 114 14.24 -8.04 -2.38
N ALA A 115 14.25 -8.91 -3.39
CA ALA A 115 13.64 -8.61 -4.68
C ALA A 115 12.12 -8.44 -4.58
N ASP A 116 11.45 -9.31 -3.79
CA ASP A 116 10.03 -9.20 -3.50
C ASP A 116 9.71 -7.88 -2.78
N LEU A 117 10.48 -7.56 -1.73
CA LEU A 117 10.35 -6.32 -0.96
C LEU A 117 10.49 -5.09 -1.87
N LYS A 118 11.51 -5.06 -2.73
CA LYS A 118 11.74 -3.98 -3.69
C LYS A 118 10.56 -3.80 -4.65
N ASN A 119 9.95 -4.89 -5.12
CA ASN A 119 8.77 -4.83 -5.98
C ASN A 119 7.58 -4.22 -5.23
N TYR A 120 7.39 -4.56 -3.96
CA TYR A 120 6.30 -4.00 -3.16
C TYR A 120 6.50 -2.52 -2.82
N LEU A 121 7.71 -2.11 -2.47
CA LEU A 121 8.05 -0.70 -2.27
C LEU A 121 7.80 0.11 -3.56
N HIS A 122 8.09 -0.47 -4.73
CA HIS A 122 7.75 0.16 -6.01
C HIS A 122 6.23 0.32 -6.20
N ILE A 123 5.43 -0.67 -5.82
CA ILE A 123 3.97 -0.59 -5.86
C ILE A 123 3.45 0.53 -4.92
N GLU A 124 4.03 0.64 -3.72
CA GLU A 124 3.70 1.69 -2.77
C GLU A 124 4.06 3.09 -3.31
N GLU A 125 5.23 3.25 -3.93
CA GLU A 125 5.60 4.49 -4.62
C GLU A 125 4.56 4.88 -5.67
N GLU A 126 4.15 3.94 -6.53
CA GLU A 126 3.16 4.20 -7.58
C GLU A 126 1.78 4.57 -6.99
N TYR A 127 1.39 3.95 -5.87
CA TYR A 127 0.21 4.32 -5.11
C TYR A 127 0.27 5.79 -4.66
N TRP A 128 1.36 6.19 -4.01
CA TRP A 128 1.49 7.55 -3.48
C TRP A 128 1.60 8.61 -4.59
N LYS A 129 2.33 8.32 -5.68
CA LYS A 129 2.38 9.18 -6.88
C LYS A 129 0.97 9.43 -7.43
N GLN A 130 0.18 8.36 -7.58
CA GLN A 130 -1.18 8.46 -8.11
C GLN A 130 -2.10 9.21 -7.15
N LYS A 131 -2.07 8.89 -5.86
CA LYS A 131 -2.92 9.49 -4.83
C LYS A 131 -2.68 10.98 -4.68
N ALA A 132 -1.43 11.40 -4.80
CA ALA A 132 -1.11 12.81 -4.79
C ALA A 132 -1.48 13.53 -6.10
N GLY A 133 -1.84 12.81 -7.17
CA GLY A 133 -2.07 13.38 -8.49
C GLY A 133 -0.78 13.89 -9.14
N MET A 134 0.37 13.35 -8.74
CA MET A 134 1.69 13.76 -9.21
C MET A 134 2.00 13.09 -10.56
N ARG A 135 1.73 13.78 -11.67
CA ARG A 135 2.05 13.31 -13.02
C ARG A 135 3.50 13.59 -13.46
N GLY A 136 4.28 14.37 -12.70
CA GLY A 136 5.58 14.84 -13.17
C GLY A 136 6.54 15.25 -12.07
N PHE A 137 7.07 14.28 -11.32
CA PHE A 137 8.31 14.49 -10.59
C PHE A 137 9.41 13.68 -11.31
N GLN A 138 10.47 14.36 -11.76
CA GLN A 138 11.74 13.70 -12.10
C GLN A 138 12.30 13.07 -10.81
N ASP A 139 12.92 11.88 -10.90
CA ASP A 139 13.37 11.06 -9.77
C ASP A 139 14.30 11.74 -8.71
N VAL A 140 14.59 13.03 -8.84
CA VAL A 140 15.60 13.77 -8.08
C VAL A 140 15.10 14.25 -6.70
N ASP A 141 13.80 14.18 -6.39
CA ASP A 141 13.28 14.80 -5.15
C ASP A 141 12.28 13.92 -4.37
N LYS A 142 12.57 12.61 -4.32
CA LYS A 142 11.72 11.61 -3.65
C LYS A 142 11.66 11.71 -2.12
N ASN A 143 12.25 12.74 -1.50
CA ASN A 143 12.31 12.85 -0.04
C ASN A 143 12.32 14.29 0.51
N THR A 144 11.80 15.27 -0.24
CA THR A 144 11.71 16.65 0.25
C THR A 144 10.48 16.88 1.10
N LYS A 145 10.61 17.82 2.05
CA LYS A 145 9.49 18.43 2.80
C LYS A 145 8.32 18.84 1.89
N PHE A 146 8.61 19.17 0.62
CA PHE A 146 7.61 19.49 -0.39
C PHE A 146 6.64 18.34 -0.71
N PHE A 147 7.16 17.11 -0.92
CA PHE A 147 6.31 15.93 -1.17
C PHE A 147 5.33 15.70 -0.02
N TYR A 148 5.84 15.68 1.21
CA TYR A 148 5.03 15.50 2.41
C TYR A 148 4.04 16.66 2.63
N ALA A 149 4.46 17.91 2.44
CA ALA A 149 3.57 19.06 2.56
C ALA A 149 2.45 19.05 1.50
N TYR A 150 2.75 18.62 0.28
CA TYR A 150 1.79 18.52 -0.82
C TYR A 150 0.74 17.42 -0.58
N VAL A 151 1.19 16.22 -0.18
CA VAL A 151 0.30 15.10 0.18
C VAL A 151 -0.60 15.45 1.38
N ASN A 152 -0.03 16.10 2.41
CA ASN A 152 -0.77 16.54 3.59
C ASN A 152 -1.70 17.73 3.30
N GLY A 153 -1.39 18.56 2.31
CA GLY A 153 -2.26 19.65 1.86
C GLY A 153 -3.50 19.13 1.11
N ARG A 154 -3.35 18.06 0.32
CA ARG A 154 -4.47 17.42 -0.39
C ARG A 154 -5.38 16.60 0.52
N SER A 155 -4.81 15.88 1.48
CA SER A 155 -5.58 15.04 2.43
C SER A 155 -6.46 15.85 3.37
N ARG A 156 -6.24 17.17 3.51
CA ARG A 156 -7.06 18.10 4.31
C ARG A 156 -8.25 18.71 3.56
N LYS A 157 -8.34 18.48 2.24
CA LYS A 157 -9.40 19.04 1.37
C LYS A 157 -10.45 18.01 0.96
N ILE A 158 -10.37 16.80 1.49
CA ILE A 158 -11.31 15.68 1.29
C ILE A 158 -11.89 15.36 2.65
#